data_AF-A0A3N4APF4-F1
#
_entry.id   AF-A0A3N4APF4-F1
#
_cell.length_a   1.000
_cell.length_b   1.000
_cell.length_c   1.000
_cell.angle_alpha   90.00
_cell.angle_beta   90.00
_cell.angle_gamma   90.00
#
_symmetry.space_group_name_H-M   'P 1'
#
loop_
_entity.id
_entity.type
_entity.pdbx_description
1 polymer ?
#
loop_
_entity_poly.entity_id
_entity_poly.type
_entity_poly.pdbx_seq_one_letter_code
_entity_poly.pdbx_strand_id
1 'polypeptide(L)'
;MEFGRFHARVNRKFLDIRQLQSSVEAIRERNPTIKLNTVVSRVNWRDDFSDLVTLLRPDRWKILRALPVIDQSMTVSDEQFGSFVERHQQRHRRIAVVEDNPDMVESYIMVDPQGRFFQNSPCDAGYQCSQPILDVGVAKAFEQVSFDADRFVARYAGETGGAE
;
A
#
# COMPACT_ATOMS: atom_id res chain seq x y z
N MET A 1 -6.58 -27.98 -3.70
CA MET A 1 -7.20 -26.63 -3.77
C MET A 1 -6.15 -25.66 -3.26
N GLU A 2 -5.37 -25.06 -4.16
CA GLU A 2 -4.40 -24.04 -3.80
C GLU A 2 -5.18 -22.76 -3.49
N PHE A 3 -5.30 -22.43 -2.21
CA PHE A 3 -5.73 -21.09 -1.79
C PHE A 3 -4.68 -20.08 -2.26
N GLY A 4 -5.15 -18.89 -2.66
CA GLY A 4 -4.39 -17.80 -3.27
C GLY A 4 -2.98 -17.58 -2.72
N ARG A 5 -2.06 -17.18 -3.61
CA ARG A 5 -0.64 -17.03 -3.27
C ARG A 5 -0.43 -15.83 -2.34
N PHE A 6 -0.50 -16.08 -1.03
CA PHE A 6 -0.18 -15.10 0.00
C PHE A 6 1.29 -15.20 0.38
N HIS A 7 2.02 -14.11 0.16
CA HIS A 7 3.46 -14.05 0.39
C HIS A 7 3.81 -12.91 1.34
N ALA A 8 3.82 -13.16 2.65
CA ALA A 8 4.47 -12.27 3.62
C ALA A 8 5.95 -12.66 3.76
N ARG A 9 6.88 -11.71 3.93
CA ARG A 9 8.33 -12.00 4.01
C ARG A 9 8.98 -11.45 5.28
N VAL A 10 9.73 -12.31 5.98
CA VAL A 10 10.68 -11.93 7.04
C VAL A 10 12.02 -12.57 6.71
N ASN A 11 13.12 -11.82 6.77
CA ASN A 11 14.47 -12.29 6.41
C ASN A 11 14.51 -12.99 5.03
N ARG A 12 13.82 -12.41 4.03
CA ARG A 12 13.69 -12.92 2.66
C ARG A 12 12.94 -14.26 2.49
N LYS A 13 12.45 -14.91 3.55
CA LYS A 13 11.64 -16.13 3.48
C LYS A 13 10.15 -15.82 3.46
N PHE A 14 9.38 -16.59 2.70
CA PHE A 14 7.92 -16.51 2.74
C PHE A 14 7.38 -17.11 4.04
N LEU A 15 6.38 -16.44 4.63
CA LEU A 15 5.64 -16.94 5.78
C LEU A 15 4.41 -17.69 5.31
N ASP A 16 4.16 -18.85 5.88
CA ASP A 16 2.84 -19.48 5.79
C ASP A 16 1.82 -18.73 6.67
N ILE A 17 0.54 -19.09 6.54
CA ILE A 17 -0.57 -18.43 7.26
C ILE A 17 -0.40 -18.56 8.79
N ARG A 18 0.10 -19.69 9.29
CA ARG A 18 0.29 -19.90 10.73
C ARG A 18 1.41 -19.01 11.26
N GLN A 19 2.52 -18.93 10.53
CA GLN A 19 3.63 -18.05 10.88
C GLN A 19 3.22 -16.56 10.84
N LEU A 20 2.39 -16.18 9.87
CA LEU A 20 1.84 -14.83 9.78
C LEU A 20 0.92 -14.53 10.97
N GLN A 21 0.02 -15.44 11.32
CA GLN A 21 -0.85 -15.29 12.49
C GLN A 21 -0.05 -15.13 13.78
N SER A 22 0.89 -16.02 14.06
CA SER A 22 1.73 -15.93 15.26
C SER A 22 2.54 -14.62 15.30
N SER A 23 2.99 -14.13 14.15
CA SER A 23 3.69 -12.84 14.07
C SER A 23 2.76 -11.68 14.41
N VAL A 24 1.52 -11.69 13.91
CA VAL A 24 0.52 -10.64 14.22
C VAL A 24 0.14 -10.67 15.69
N GLU A 25 -0.04 -11.85 16.29
CA GLU A 25 -0.31 -12.01 17.72
C GLU A 25 0.83 -11.43 18.57
N ALA A 26 2.08 -11.75 18.24
CA ALA A 26 3.24 -11.21 18.94
C ALA A 26 3.40 -9.69 18.77
N ILE A 27 3.04 -9.14 17.60
CA ILE A 27 3.05 -7.68 17.39
C ILE A 27 1.98 -7.00 18.26
N ARG A 28 0.79 -7.61 18.39
CA ARG A 28 -0.31 -7.05 19.18
C ARG A 28 0.01 -6.86 20.66
N GLU A 29 0.91 -7.67 21.21
CA GLU A 29 1.40 -7.49 22.58
C GLU A 29 2.12 -6.15 22.80
N ARG A 30 2.62 -5.52 21.74
CA ARG A 30 3.46 -4.30 21.80
C ARG A 30 2.87 -3.13 21.03
N ASN A 31 2.08 -3.39 20.00
CA ASN A 31 1.37 -2.40 19.20
C ASN A 31 -0.08 -2.85 19.02
N PRO A 32 -1.05 -2.16 19.65
CA PRO A 32 -2.45 -2.60 19.62
C PRO A 32 -3.05 -2.57 18.21
N THR A 33 -2.50 -1.77 17.31
CA THR A 33 -3.07 -1.53 15.98
C THR A 33 -2.31 -2.26 14.88
N ILE A 34 -3.03 -3.07 14.11
CA ILE A 34 -2.51 -3.83 12.97
C ILE A 34 -3.07 -3.26 11.67
N LYS A 35 -2.17 -2.96 10.73
CA LYS A 35 -2.50 -2.54 9.37
C LYS A 35 -2.10 -3.63 8.37
N LEU A 36 -3.06 -4.06 7.55
CA LEU A 36 -2.82 -4.93 6.40
C LEU A 36 -2.80 -4.07 5.14
N ASN A 37 -1.78 -4.22 4.32
CA ASN A 37 -1.73 -3.64 2.98
C ASN A 37 -1.73 -4.79 1.96
N THR A 38 -2.58 -4.69 0.94
CA THR A 38 -2.64 -5.64 -0.15
C THR A 38 -2.46 -4.90 -1.46
N VAL A 39 -1.41 -5.24 -2.22
CA VAL A 39 -1.28 -4.80 -3.61
C VAL A 39 -1.97 -5.81 -4.51
N VAL A 40 -3.06 -5.39 -5.15
CA VAL A 40 -3.84 -6.19 -6.09
C VAL A 40 -3.17 -6.10 -7.46
N SER A 41 -2.85 -7.27 -8.00
CA SER A 41 -2.09 -7.44 -9.23
C SER A 41 -2.64 -8.61 -10.04
N ARG A 42 -2.08 -8.80 -11.24
CA ARG A 42 -2.45 -9.88 -12.17
C ARG A 42 -2.49 -11.27 -11.51
N VAL A 43 -1.65 -11.51 -10.50
CA VAL A 43 -1.50 -12.83 -9.87
C VAL A 43 -2.46 -13.11 -8.71
N ASN A 44 -3.12 -12.10 -8.14
CA ASN A 44 -3.94 -12.27 -6.93
C ASN A 44 -5.35 -11.66 -7.00
N TRP A 45 -5.74 -10.97 -8.08
CA TRP A 45 -7.05 -10.31 -8.17
C TRP A 45 -8.26 -11.27 -8.08
N ARG A 46 -8.04 -12.56 -8.36
CA ARG A 46 -9.06 -13.61 -8.23
C ARG A 46 -9.13 -14.23 -6.84
N ASP A 47 -8.15 -13.97 -5.99
CA ASP A 47 -8.08 -14.60 -4.67
C ASP A 47 -9.14 -14.01 -3.73
N ASP A 48 -9.56 -14.83 -2.77
CA ASP A 48 -10.42 -14.42 -1.66
C ASP A 48 -9.61 -14.43 -0.37
N PHE A 49 -9.48 -13.25 0.24
CA PHE A 49 -8.69 -12.97 1.43
C PHE A 49 -9.57 -12.84 2.68
N SER A 50 -10.88 -13.06 2.57
CA SER A 50 -11.85 -12.89 3.66
C SER A 50 -11.48 -13.69 4.91
N ASP A 51 -11.06 -14.95 4.73
CA ASP A 51 -10.66 -15.82 5.84
C ASP A 51 -9.38 -15.31 6.51
N LEU A 52 -8.41 -14.86 5.72
CA LEU A 52 -7.17 -14.30 6.26
C LEU A 52 -7.44 -13.00 7.02
N VAL A 53 -8.23 -12.09 6.46
CA VAL A 53 -8.57 -10.83 7.12
C VAL A 53 -9.36 -11.10 8.42
N THR A 54 -10.25 -12.08 8.41
CA THR A 54 -10.96 -12.54 9.61
C THR A 54 -10.00 -13.10 10.64
N LEU A 55 -8.99 -13.88 10.22
CA LEU A 55 -7.98 -14.48 11.09
C LEU A 55 -7.07 -13.42 11.74
N LEU A 56 -6.51 -12.50 10.94
CA LEU A 56 -5.55 -11.51 11.41
C LEU A 56 -6.21 -10.33 12.15
N ARG A 57 -7.52 -10.13 11.93
CA ARG A 57 -8.34 -9.07 12.51
C ARG A 57 -7.72 -7.67 12.40
N PRO A 58 -7.17 -7.25 11.24
CA PRO A 58 -6.48 -5.96 11.17
C PRO A 58 -7.46 -4.83 11.48
N ASP A 59 -6.95 -3.79 12.13
CA ASP A 59 -7.69 -2.57 12.46
C ASP A 59 -7.91 -1.71 11.20
N ARG A 60 -7.01 -1.86 10.22
CA ARG A 60 -7.10 -1.21 8.90
C ARG A 60 -6.60 -2.14 7.81
N TRP A 61 -7.32 -2.19 6.70
CA TRP A 61 -6.92 -2.92 5.50
C TRP A 61 -6.90 -1.99 4.29
N LYS A 62 -5.70 -1.65 3.80
CA LYS A 62 -5.54 -0.88 2.56
C LYS A 62 -5.47 -1.83 1.38
N ILE A 63 -6.38 -1.67 0.42
CA ILE A 63 -6.42 -2.41 -0.83
C ILE A 63 -5.91 -1.47 -1.91
N LEU A 64 -4.67 -1.70 -2.36
CA LEU A 64 -3.96 -0.86 -3.32
C LEU A 64 -3.95 -1.54 -4.67
N ARG A 65 -4.21 -0.80 -5.75
CA ARG A 65 -3.97 -1.32 -7.10
C ARG A 65 -2.47 -1.30 -7.42
N ALA A 66 -1.98 -2.30 -8.15
CA ALA A 66 -0.61 -2.30 -8.64
C ALA A 66 -0.38 -1.13 -9.62
N LEU A 67 0.54 -0.23 -9.26
CA LEU A 67 0.95 0.89 -10.10
C LEU A 67 1.92 0.43 -11.21
N PRO A 68 1.72 0.86 -12.46
CA PRO A 68 2.61 0.55 -13.60
C PRO A 68 3.88 1.41 -13.65
N VAL A 69 4.59 1.61 -12.54
CA VAL A 69 5.76 2.54 -12.52
C VAL A 69 6.96 1.98 -13.30
N ILE A 70 7.23 0.68 -13.18
CA ILE A 70 8.41 0.04 -13.80
C ILE A 70 8.00 -1.16 -14.66
N ASP A 71 6.97 -1.90 -14.24
CA ASP A 71 6.52 -3.12 -14.92
C ASP A 71 4.99 -3.14 -15.03
N GLN A 72 4.51 -3.17 -16.27
CA GLN A 72 3.08 -3.24 -16.58
C GLN A 72 2.53 -4.67 -16.50
N SER A 73 3.38 -5.71 -16.47
CA SER A 73 2.96 -7.11 -16.52
C SER A 73 2.12 -7.54 -15.31
N MET A 74 2.24 -6.82 -14.19
CA MET A 74 1.52 -7.07 -12.94
C MET A 74 0.25 -6.24 -12.79
N THR A 75 -0.08 -5.37 -13.76
CA THR A 75 -1.28 -4.54 -13.71
C THR A 75 -2.57 -5.34 -13.86
N VAL A 76 -3.66 -4.75 -13.38
CA VAL A 76 -5.03 -5.27 -13.51
C VAL A 76 -5.89 -4.21 -14.18
N SER A 77 -6.91 -4.63 -14.94
CA SER A 77 -7.92 -3.71 -15.47
C SER A 77 -8.82 -3.15 -14.37
N ASP A 78 -9.59 -2.10 -14.68
CA ASP A 78 -10.55 -1.50 -13.73
C ASP A 78 -11.59 -2.53 -13.28
N GLU A 79 -12.10 -3.33 -14.22
CA GLU A 79 -13.04 -4.42 -13.94
C GLU A 79 -12.42 -5.49 -13.03
N GLN A 80 -11.17 -5.89 -13.27
CA GLN A 80 -10.48 -6.87 -12.43
C GLN A 80 -10.28 -6.35 -11.01
N PHE A 81 -9.82 -5.10 -10.86
CA PHE A 81 -9.65 -4.47 -9.57
C PHE A 81 -10.99 -4.30 -8.84
N GLY A 82 -12.01 -3.79 -9.54
CA GLY A 82 -13.37 -3.66 -9.02
C GLY A 82 -13.94 -4.97 -8.52
N SER A 83 -13.74 -6.08 -9.26
CA SER A 83 -14.18 -7.40 -8.84
C SER A 83 -13.52 -7.89 -7.55
N PHE A 84 -12.24 -7.55 -7.32
CA PHE A 84 -11.55 -7.85 -6.07
C PHE A 84 -12.12 -6.99 -4.93
N VAL A 85 -12.34 -5.71 -5.17
CA VAL A 85 -12.89 -4.77 -4.18
C VAL A 85 -14.29 -5.20 -3.74
N GLU A 86 -15.20 -5.47 -4.68
CA GLU A 86 -16.58 -5.88 -4.39
C GLU A 86 -16.65 -7.16 -3.56
N ARG A 87 -15.83 -8.16 -3.90
CA ARG A 87 -15.75 -9.45 -3.19
C ARG A 87 -15.49 -9.27 -1.69
N HIS A 88 -14.64 -8.31 -1.33
CA HIS A 88 -14.16 -8.16 0.04
C HIS A 88 -14.83 -7.02 0.82
N GLN A 89 -15.29 -5.97 0.14
CA GLN A 89 -15.93 -4.84 0.80
C GLN A 89 -17.23 -5.24 1.51
N GLN A 90 -18.01 -6.19 0.98
CA GLN A 90 -19.25 -6.62 1.62
C GLN A 90 -19.04 -7.11 3.06
N ARG A 91 -17.92 -7.81 3.31
CA ARG A 91 -17.59 -8.40 4.62
C ARG A 91 -16.72 -7.48 5.49
N HIS A 92 -15.90 -6.62 4.87
CA HIS A 92 -14.85 -5.87 5.56
C HIS A 92 -14.95 -4.34 5.40
N ARG A 93 -16.10 -3.79 4.98
CA ARG A 93 -16.33 -2.35 4.71
C ARG A 93 -15.82 -1.40 5.80
N ARG A 94 -15.86 -1.81 7.07
CA ARG A 94 -15.47 -0.96 8.22
C ARG A 94 -13.97 -0.72 8.31
N ILE A 95 -13.16 -1.64 7.81
CA ILE A 95 -11.70 -1.60 7.91
C ILE A 95 -11.02 -1.46 6.54
N ALA A 96 -11.72 -1.82 5.46
CA ALA A 96 -11.20 -1.76 4.10
C ALA A 96 -11.21 -0.32 3.57
N VAL A 97 -10.05 0.16 3.16
CA VAL A 97 -9.85 1.43 2.46
C VAL A 97 -9.21 1.13 1.13
N VAL A 98 -9.89 1.50 0.05
CA VAL A 98 -9.41 1.28 -1.32
C VAL A 98 -8.58 2.49 -1.74
N GLU A 99 -7.42 2.23 -2.32
CA GLU A 99 -6.56 3.23 -2.96
C GLU A 99 -6.30 2.78 -4.40
N ASP A 100 -6.91 3.47 -5.36
CA ASP A 100 -6.65 3.22 -6.79
C ASP A 100 -5.44 4.06 -7.25
N ASN A 101 -4.98 3.84 -8.48
CA ASN A 101 -3.80 4.50 -9.03
C ASN A 101 -3.89 6.05 -8.94
N PRO A 102 -5.02 6.71 -9.26
CA PRO A 102 -5.13 8.16 -9.12
C PRO A 102 -4.93 8.65 -7.69
N ASP A 103 -5.25 7.84 -6.67
CA ASP A 103 -5.07 8.22 -5.26
C ASP A 103 -3.61 8.12 -4.80
N MET A 104 -2.76 7.40 -5.55
CA MET A 104 -1.38 7.06 -5.19
C MET A 104 -0.31 7.82 -5.98
N VAL A 105 -0.66 8.41 -7.12
CA VAL A 105 0.28 9.19 -7.94
C VAL A 105 0.53 10.53 -7.27
N GLU A 106 1.79 10.93 -7.12
CA GLU A 106 2.20 12.24 -6.60
C GLU A 106 1.70 12.58 -5.18
N SER A 107 1.15 11.61 -4.45
CA SER A 107 0.50 11.81 -3.16
C SER A 107 1.28 11.22 -1.99
N TYR A 108 2.53 10.81 -2.20
CA TYR A 108 3.42 10.35 -1.14
C TYR A 108 4.65 11.25 -1.06
N ILE A 109 5.05 11.56 0.17
CA ILE A 109 6.38 12.11 0.46
C ILE A 109 7.30 10.92 0.72
N MET A 110 8.12 10.56 -0.27
CA MET A 110 9.04 9.43 -0.17
C MET A 110 10.48 9.92 -0.19
N VAL A 111 11.32 9.32 0.66
CA VAL A 111 12.76 9.59 0.73
C VAL A 111 13.51 8.29 0.52
N ASP A 112 14.45 8.27 -0.42
CA ASP A 112 15.25 7.09 -0.71
C ASP A 112 16.42 6.94 0.30
N PRO A 113 17.13 5.80 0.31
CA PRO A 113 18.27 5.61 1.22
C PRO A 113 19.44 6.58 1.02
N GLN A 114 19.49 7.31 -0.10
CA GLN A 114 20.48 8.35 -0.36
C GLN A 114 20.03 9.73 0.18
N GLY A 115 18.87 9.80 0.82
CA GLY A 115 18.32 11.03 1.39
C GLY A 115 17.74 11.96 0.32
N ARG A 116 17.25 11.43 -0.80
CA ARG A 116 16.62 12.22 -1.87
C ARG A 116 15.11 12.04 -1.83
N PHE A 117 14.35 13.11 -2.06
CA PHE A 117 12.94 12.95 -2.36
C PHE A 117 12.79 12.21 -3.68
N PHE A 118 11.80 11.34 -3.78
CA PHE A 118 11.46 10.71 -5.05
C PHE A 118 9.96 10.54 -5.23
N GLN A 119 9.50 10.57 -6.48
CA GLN A 119 8.09 10.46 -6.83
C GLN A 119 7.85 9.55 -8.03
N ASN A 120 6.69 8.88 -8.04
CA ASN A 120 6.19 8.21 -9.24
C ASN A 120 5.72 9.26 -10.26
N SER A 121 6.29 9.27 -11.46
CA SER A 121 5.83 10.16 -12.53
C SER A 121 4.92 9.39 -13.47
N PRO A 122 3.71 9.89 -13.80
CA PRO A 122 2.89 9.31 -14.86
C PRO A 122 3.49 9.52 -16.26
N CYS A 123 4.44 10.45 -16.41
CA CYS A 123 5.05 10.82 -17.69
C CYS A 123 6.35 10.07 -18.01
N ASP A 124 7.04 9.51 -17.02
CA ASP A 124 8.33 8.86 -17.18
C ASP A 124 8.31 7.43 -16.65
N ALA A 125 8.97 6.50 -17.35
CA ALA A 125 9.21 5.16 -16.83
C ALA A 125 10.21 5.25 -15.66
N GLY A 126 9.72 5.18 -14.43
CA GLY A 126 10.53 5.16 -13.22
C GLY A 126 10.17 6.24 -12.20
N TYR A 127 11.14 6.56 -11.34
CA TYR A 127 10.99 7.55 -10.28
C TYR A 127 11.81 8.80 -10.61
N GLN A 128 11.21 9.97 -10.43
CA GLN A 128 11.94 11.25 -10.43
C GLN A 128 12.56 11.45 -9.04
N CYS A 129 13.85 11.78 -8.97
CA CYS A 129 14.56 12.00 -7.71
C CYS A 129 15.09 13.44 -7.62
N SER A 130 15.03 14.03 -6.43
CA SER A 130 15.69 15.30 -6.11
C SER A 130 17.20 15.12 -5.88
N GLN A 131 17.90 16.23 -5.71
CA GLN A 131 19.19 16.25 -5.03
C GLN A 131 19.06 15.79 -3.56
N PRO A 132 20.15 15.30 -2.91
CA PRO A 132 20.11 14.90 -1.51
C PRO A 132 19.70 16.06 -0.60
N ILE A 133 18.78 15.80 0.31
CA ILE A 133 18.24 16.78 1.27
C ILE A 133 19.36 17.39 2.10
N LEU A 134 20.38 16.61 2.46
CA LEU A 134 21.50 17.09 3.27
C LEU A 134 22.43 18.05 2.51
N ASP A 135 22.41 18.03 1.17
CA ASP A 135 23.27 18.89 0.35
C ASP A 135 22.59 20.23 0.03
N VAL A 136 21.28 20.20 -0.26
CA VAL A 136 20.55 21.40 -0.74
C VAL A 136 19.49 21.92 0.22
N GLY A 137 19.17 21.19 1.29
CA GLY A 137 18.10 21.49 2.23
C GLY A 137 16.72 21.02 1.76
N VAL A 138 15.79 20.87 2.71
CA VAL A 138 14.44 20.30 2.48
C VAL A 138 13.67 21.07 1.42
N ALA A 139 13.55 22.39 1.53
CA ALA A 139 12.75 23.20 0.61
C ALA A 139 13.20 23.05 -0.85
N LYS A 140 14.50 23.23 -1.10
CA LYS A 140 15.07 23.10 -2.45
C LYS A 140 14.98 21.69 -3.01
N ALA A 141 15.15 20.66 -2.18
CA ALA A 141 15.01 19.28 -2.62
C ALA A 141 13.54 18.96 -2.95
N PHE A 142 12.59 19.46 -2.17
CA PHE A 142 11.17 19.18 -2.35
C PHE A 142 10.59 19.87 -3.59
N GLU A 143 11.05 21.08 -3.93
CA GLU A 143 10.69 21.78 -5.18
C GLU A 143 11.07 21.01 -6.46
N GLN A 144 11.96 20.01 -6.37
CA GLN A 144 12.44 19.23 -7.51
C GLN A 144 11.59 17.99 -7.82
N VAL A 145 10.55 17.73 -7.03
CA VAL A 145 9.62 16.61 -7.26
C VAL A 145 8.18 17.13 -7.30
N SER A 146 7.35 16.49 -8.11
CA SER A 146 5.92 16.75 -8.09
C SER A 146 5.29 16.22 -6.80
N PHE A 147 4.41 17.03 -6.20
CA PHE A 147 3.64 16.61 -5.03
C PHE A 147 2.26 17.28 -5.04
N ASP A 148 1.22 16.46 -4.95
CA ASP A 148 -0.18 16.87 -4.86
C ASP A 148 -0.62 16.78 -3.38
N ALA A 149 -0.61 17.93 -2.71
CA ALA A 149 -0.97 18.03 -1.30
C ALA A 149 -2.44 17.71 -1.03
N ASP A 150 -3.34 18.10 -1.93
CA ASP A 150 -4.77 17.86 -1.79
C ASP A 150 -5.06 16.35 -1.86
N ARG A 151 -4.41 15.66 -2.80
CA ARG A 151 -4.49 14.21 -2.93
C ARG A 151 -3.85 13.49 -1.74
N PHE A 152 -2.73 14.00 -1.20
CA PHE A 152 -2.18 13.49 0.06
C PHE A 152 -3.23 13.56 1.17
N VAL A 153 -3.85 14.72 1.39
CA VAL A 153 -4.87 14.91 2.45
C VAL A 153 -6.10 14.02 2.22
N ALA A 154 -6.56 13.87 0.99
CA ALA A 154 -7.73 13.06 0.65
C ALA A 154 -7.58 11.58 1.09
N ARG A 155 -6.35 11.03 1.09
CA ARG A 155 -6.05 9.66 1.56
C ARG A 155 -6.33 9.46 3.06
N TYR A 156 -6.36 10.56 3.82
CA TYR A 156 -6.56 10.59 5.27
C TYR A 156 -7.89 11.22 5.70
N ALA A 157 -8.74 11.68 4.77
CA ALA A 157 -9.97 12.41 5.09
C ALA A 157 -11.01 11.59 5.91
N GLY A 158 -10.86 10.27 5.99
CA GLY A 158 -11.64 9.38 6.84
C GLY A 158 -10.92 8.90 8.10
N GLU A 159 -9.74 9.45 8.42
CA GLU A 159 -8.92 9.09 9.58
C GLU A 159 -9.14 10.07 10.74
N THR A 160 -10.39 10.20 11.22
CA THR A 160 -10.64 10.83 12.52
C THR A 160 -10.21 9.88 13.64
N GLY A 161 -8.92 9.90 13.94
CA GLY A 161 -8.34 9.12 15.03
C GLY A 161 -6.82 9.26 15.10
N GLY A 162 -6.33 10.41 15.58
CA GLY A 162 -4.96 10.51 16.05
C GLY A 162 -4.28 11.85 15.75
N ALA A 163 -4.64 12.90 16.50
CA ALA A 163 -3.74 13.93 17.04
C ALA A 163 -4.61 15.09 17.58
N GLU A 164 -4.97 15.01 18.86
CA GLU A 164 -4.97 16.20 19.72
C GLU A 164 -3.59 16.29 20.36
#